data_AF-A0A7L1MNY6-F1
#
_entry.id   AF-A0A7L1MNY6-F1
#
_cell.length_a   1.000
_cell.length_b   1.000
_cell.length_c   1.000
_cell.angle_alpha   90.00
_cell.angle_beta   90.00
_cell.angle_gamma   90.00
#
_symmetry.space_group_name_H-M   'P 1'
#
loop_
_entity.id
_entity.type
_entity.pdbx_description
1 polymer ?
#
loop_
_entity_poly.entity_id
_entity_poly.type
_entity_poly.pdbx_seq_one_letter_code
_entity_poly.pdbx_strand_id
1 'polypeptide(L)'
;SADSHRVFFPDFPSFHPKTSPAGKRLPPSVYLLPPPAEEISGPRPTLSLTCLARGFYPEDIDVQWQRDQEPVATSAGSDDPEAASASS
;
A
#
# COMPACT_ATOMS: atom_id res chain seq x y z
N SER A 1 26.47 -27.05 5.20
CA SER A 1 26.69 -25.81 5.97
C SER A 1 25.48 -24.94 5.75
N ALA A 2 24.54 -24.94 6.68
CA ALA A 2 23.33 -24.12 6.64
C ALA A 2 23.35 -23.30 7.92
N ASP A 3 23.96 -22.11 7.83
CA ASP A 3 23.88 -21.11 8.88
C ASP A 3 22.50 -20.46 8.77
N SER A 4 21.58 -20.90 9.63
CA SER A 4 20.29 -20.26 9.81
C SER A 4 20.16 -19.90 11.29
N HIS A 5 20.99 -18.96 11.73
CA HIS A 5 20.85 -18.34 13.04
C HIS A 5 19.58 -17.46 13.04
N ARG A 6 18.44 -18.03 13.44
CA ARG A 6 17.25 -17.24 13.81
C ARG A 6 17.58 -16.44 15.07
N VAL A 7 17.81 -15.15 14.89
CA VAL A 7 17.91 -14.20 16.01
C VAL A 7 16.49 -13.97 16.55
N PHE A 8 16.20 -14.56 17.71
CA PHE A 8 14.95 -14.32 18.43
C PHE A 8 15.16 -13.10 19.35
N PHE A 9 14.64 -11.94 18.96
CA PHE A 9 14.60 -10.77 19.85
C PHE A 9 13.44 -10.94 20.84
N PRO A 10 13.69 -10.90 22.16
CA PRO A 10 12.69 -11.20 23.19
C PRO A 10 11.59 -10.13 23.36
N ASP A 11 11.61 -9.05 22.58
CA ASP A 11 10.65 -7.93 22.67
C ASP A 11 10.03 -7.55 21.33
N PHE A 12 9.99 -8.47 20.35
CA PHE A 12 9.10 -8.25 19.22
C PHE A 12 7.71 -8.75 19.61
N PRO A 13 6.67 -7.87 19.65
CA PRO A 13 5.31 -8.34 19.88
C PRO A 13 5.05 -9.37 18.80
N SER A 14 4.79 -10.62 19.22
CA SER A 14 4.51 -11.72 18.32
C SER A 14 3.54 -11.22 17.27
N PHE A 15 4.04 -11.07 16.04
CA PHE A 15 3.21 -10.82 14.87
C PHE A 15 2.39 -12.08 14.71
N HIS A 16 1.29 -12.15 15.47
CA HIS A 16 0.27 -13.14 15.24
C HIS A 16 -0.28 -12.74 13.89
N PRO A 17 -0.07 -13.54 12.82
CA PRO A 17 -0.81 -13.32 11.60
C PRO A 17 -2.27 -13.24 12.02
N LYS A 18 -2.94 -12.15 11.66
CA LYS A 18 -4.32 -11.91 12.03
C LYS A 18 -5.15 -12.98 11.33
N THR A 19 -5.28 -14.13 11.98
CA THR A 19 -6.02 -15.28 11.48
C THR A 19 -7.47 -14.85 11.39
N SER A 20 -7.88 -14.52 10.17
CA SER A 20 -9.25 -14.18 9.88
C SER A 20 -10.11 -15.42 10.11
N PRO A 21 -11.27 -15.27 10.76
CA PRO A 21 -12.20 -16.37 10.92
C PRO A 21 -12.70 -16.81 9.53
N ALA A 22 -12.17 -17.94 9.05
CA ALA A 22 -12.69 -18.78 7.98
C ALA A 22 -13.16 -18.04 6.71
N GLY A 23 -12.24 -17.67 5.83
CA GLY A 23 -12.53 -17.42 4.39
C GLY A 23 -13.47 -16.26 4.04
N LYS A 24 -13.89 -15.44 5.01
CA LYS A 24 -14.80 -14.31 4.75
C LYS A 24 -14.02 -13.12 4.20
N ARG A 25 -14.22 -12.79 2.93
CA ARG A 25 -13.74 -11.54 2.34
C ARG A 25 -14.60 -10.37 2.79
N LEU A 26 -13.97 -9.28 3.20
CA LEU A 26 -14.65 -8.05 3.60
C LEU A 26 -14.27 -6.95 2.60
N PRO A 27 -15.26 -6.26 1.99
CA PRO A 27 -14.97 -5.17 1.08
C PRO A 27 -14.39 -3.96 1.84
N PRO A 28 -13.48 -3.18 1.22
CA PRO A 28 -12.95 -1.97 1.84
C PRO A 28 -13.97 -0.84 1.88
N SER A 29 -13.97 -0.12 2.98
CA SER A 29 -14.46 1.26 2.99
C SER A 29 -13.36 2.16 2.42
N VAL A 30 -13.68 2.87 1.34
CA VAL A 30 -12.73 3.72 0.61
C VAL A 30 -13.10 5.19 0.80
N TYR A 31 -12.11 6.00 1.14
CA TYR A 31 -12.24 7.45 1.32
C TYR A 31 -11.17 8.16 0.49
N LEU A 32 -11.58 9.14 -0.31
CA LEU A 32 -10.66 10.05 -0.99
C LEU A 32 -10.52 11.32 -0.16
N LEU A 33 -9.29 11.60 0.26
CA LEU A 33 -8.97 12.79 1.02
C LEU A 33 -8.47 13.87 0.06
N PRO A 34 -8.95 15.12 0.20
CA PRO A 34 -8.50 16.23 -0.62
C PRO A 34 -7.03 16.58 -0.31
N PRO A 35 -6.34 17.28 -1.21
CA PRO A 35 -5.02 17.84 -0.92
C PRO A 35 -5.13 18.82 0.26
N PRO A 36 -4.08 18.95 1.09
CA PRO A 36 -4.06 19.96 2.15
C PRO A 36 -4.15 21.38 1.59
N ALA A 37 -4.79 22.28 2.33
CA ALA A 37 -5.09 23.64 1.87
C ALA A 37 -3.83 24.44 1.50
N GLU A 38 -2.72 24.19 2.21
CA GLU A 38 -1.42 24.79 1.90
C GLU A 38 -0.84 24.34 0.56
N GLU A 39 -1.18 23.14 0.08
CA GLU A 39 -0.76 22.66 -1.24
C GLU A 39 -1.61 23.29 -2.35
N ILE A 40 -2.91 23.47 -2.10
CA ILE A 40 -3.85 24.10 -3.03
C ILE A 40 -3.56 25.59 -3.21
N SER A 41 -3.25 26.28 -2.11
CA SER A 41 -3.02 27.74 -2.12
C SER A 41 -1.55 28.11 -2.24
N GLY A 42 -0.66 27.11 -2.18
CA GLY A 42 0.78 27.30 -2.25
C GLY A 42 1.31 27.41 -3.67
N PRO A 43 2.60 27.71 -3.83
CA PRO A 43 3.24 27.82 -5.14
C PRO A 43 3.52 26.46 -5.81
N ARG A 44 3.00 25.36 -5.26
CA ARG A 44 3.34 24.01 -5.75
C ARG A 44 2.58 23.73 -7.05
N PRO A 45 3.27 23.26 -8.10
CA PRO A 45 2.64 22.97 -9.40
C PRO A 45 1.85 21.66 -9.39
N THR A 46 1.94 20.87 -8.33
CA THR A 46 1.35 19.54 -8.19
C THR A 46 0.55 19.45 -6.90
N LEU A 47 -0.49 18.61 -6.92
CA LEU A 47 -1.35 18.33 -5.77
C LEU A 47 -1.28 16.84 -5.41
N SER A 48 -1.33 16.53 -4.12
CA SER A 48 -1.42 15.18 -3.61
C SER A 48 -2.87 14.76 -3.38
N LEU A 49 -3.25 13.58 -3.88
CA LEU A 49 -4.52 12.93 -3.56
C LEU A 49 -4.25 11.69 -2.73
N THR A 50 -4.96 11.53 -1.62
CA THR A 50 -4.77 10.39 -0.72
C THR A 50 -6.00 9.49 -0.76
N CYS A 51 -5.78 8.19 -1.02
CA CYS A 51 -6.82 7.16 -0.92
C CYS A 51 -6.64 6.37 0.38
N LEU A 52 -7.67 6.33 1.21
CA LEU A 52 -7.69 5.55 2.45
C LEU A 52 -8.67 4.38 2.31
N ALA A 53 -8.13 3.17 2.22
CA ALA A 53 -8.89 1.93 2.28
C ALA A 53 -8.80 1.32 3.70
N ARG A 54 -9.94 0.96 4.31
CA ARG A 54 -9.96 0.35 5.65
C ARG A 54 -11.09 -0.67 5.83
N GLY A 55 -10.94 -1.54 6.84
CA GLY A 55 -11.98 -2.50 7.22
C GLY A 55 -12.15 -3.68 6.27
N PHE A 56 -11.16 -3.95 5.43
CA PHE A 56 -11.19 -5.03 4.45
C PHE A 56 -10.40 -6.27 4.90
N TYR A 57 -10.66 -7.38 4.22
CA TYR A 57 -9.91 -8.62 4.35
C TYR A 57 -9.98 -9.43 3.04
N PRO A 58 -8.89 -10.06 2.57
CA PRO A 58 -7.53 -10.06 3.13
C PRO A 58 -6.86 -8.68 3.07
N GLU A 59 -5.74 -8.51 3.77
CA GLU A 59 -4.96 -7.25 3.73
C GLU A 59 -4.24 -7.03 2.39
N ASP A 60 -4.11 -8.09 1.60
CA ASP A 60 -3.55 -8.08 0.25
C ASP A 60 -4.57 -7.48 -0.74
N ILE A 61 -4.34 -6.23 -1.16
CA ILE A 61 -5.19 -5.50 -2.11
C ILE A 61 -4.36 -4.73 -3.13
N ASP A 62 -4.95 -4.53 -4.31
CA ASP A 62 -4.40 -3.70 -5.37
C ASP A 62 -5.18 -2.37 -5.46
N VAL A 63 -4.45 -1.26 -5.64
CA VAL A 63 -5.03 0.08 -5.73
C VAL A 63 -4.56 0.73 -7.03
N GLN A 64 -5.50 1.09 -7.89
CA GLN A 64 -5.22 1.72 -9.18
C GLN A 64 -5.88 3.09 -9.26
N TRP A 65 -5.09 4.08 -9.70
CA TRP A 65 -5.61 5.40 -10.03
C TRP A 65 -6.04 5.44 -11.49
N GLN A 66 -7.21 6.03 -11.74
CA GLN A 66 -7.73 6.25 -13.08
C GLN A 66 -8.11 7.72 -13.24
N ARG A 67 -7.82 8.28 -14.42
CA ARG A 67 -8.27 9.60 -14.86
C ARG A 67 -9.13 9.37 -16.08
N ASP A 68 -10.39 9.82 -16.02
CA ASP A 68 -11.33 9.69 -17.15
C ASP A 68 -11.48 8.24 -17.65
N GLN A 69 -11.45 7.27 -16.72
CA GLN A 69 -11.49 5.81 -16.98
C GLN A 69 -10.21 5.22 -17.59
N GLU A 70 -9.18 6.03 -17.80
CA GLU A 70 -7.87 5.55 -18.21
C GLU A 70 -6.93 5.38 -17.00
N PRO A 71 -6.18 4.27 -16.90
CA PRO A 71 -5.23 4.05 -15.82
C PRO A 71 -4.12 5.10 -15.86
N VAL A 72 -3.89 5.75 -14.72
CA VAL A 72 -2.77 6.67 -14.56
C VAL A 72 -1.55 5.85 -14.21
N ALA A 73 -0.44 6.08 -14.93
CA ALA A 73 0.86 5.55 -14.55
C ALA A 73 1.21 6.08 -13.16
N THR A 74 0.90 5.28 -12.15
CA THR A 74 1.34 5.54 -10.79
C THR A 74 2.78 5.06 -10.78
N SER A 75 3.74 5.97 -10.62
CA SER A 75 5.08 5.59 -10.18
C SER A 75 4.92 5.07 -8.75
N ALA A 76 4.43 3.85 -8.64
CA ALA A 76 4.27 3.17 -7.37
C ALA A 76 5.65 3.15 -6.73
N GLY A 77 5.75 3.64 -5.50
CA GLY A 77 6.75 3.14 -4.58
C GLY A 77 6.45 1.66 -4.39
N SER A 78 6.92 0.85 -5.31
CA SER A 78 7.04 -0.58 -5.12
C SER A 78 8.07 -0.74 -4.01
N ASP A 79 7.61 -1.05 -2.81
CA ASP A 79 8.41 -1.88 -1.90
C ASP A 79 8.48 -3.29 -2.53
N ASP A 80 9.13 -3.37 -3.70
CA ASP A 80 9.56 -4.59 -4.39
C ASP A 80 10.88 -4.26 -5.12
N PRO A 81 12.02 -4.82 -4.66
CA PRO A 81 13.32 -4.60 -5.28
C PRO A 81 13.62 -5.55 -6.46
N GLU A 82 12.65 -5.92 -7.33
CA GLU A 82 12.96 -6.85 -8.45
C GLU A 82 12.22 -6.59 -9.77
N ALA A 83 11.74 -5.37 -10.03
CA ALA A 83 11.22 -5.02 -11.37
C ALA A 83 12.13 -4.05 -12.16
N ALA A 84 13.41 -3.94 -11.79
CA ALA A 84 14.41 -3.22 -12.57
C ALA A 84 15.32 -4.18 -13.35
N SER A 85 14.74 -5.10 -14.13
CA SER A 85 15.51 -5.87 -15.10
C SER A 85 14.64 -6.43 -16.23
N ALA A 86 14.36 -5.61 -17.24
CA ALA A 86 14.34 -6.02 -18.65
C ALA A 86 14.01 -4.84 -19.56
N SER A 87 15.05 -4.21 -20.09
CA SER A 87 15.00 -3.57 -21.41
C SER A 87 16.38 -3.75 -22.03
N SER A 88 16.38 -4.21 -23.28
CA SER A 88 17.51 -4.71 -24.07
C SER A 88 18.77 -3.86 -24.06
#